data_AF-A0A7W1F8R8-F1
#
_entry.id   AF-A0A7W1F8R8-F1
#
_cell.length_a   1.000
_cell.length_b   1.000
_cell.length_c   1.000
_cell.angle_alpha   90.00
_cell.angle_beta   90.00
_cell.angle_gamma   90.00
#
_symmetry.space_group_name_H-M   'P 1'
#
loop_
_entity.id
_entity.type
_entity.pdbx_description
1 polymer ?
#
loop_
_entity_poly.entity_id
_entity_poly.type
_entity_poly.pdbx_seq_one_letter_code
_entity_poly.pdbx_strand_id
1 'polypeptide(L)'
;MAIPTIILVPFVLYFASDIWKRGHHLTVLAGGGAILFLMLWSLTASASRGSTAATMVSLVVFIVFRNAWPRPRTILLRLAMVGIGIVVVGGMIYWTNLFPDTLKTRVERTISPDQGGQSVADERIALDRAGLYAFLSSPLVGTGFDNFRYVGQFYDDAATFHDPHNLWIQFLAQAGLLGAGAFLFIIVRWFVLMIRAQSRVRTKSDRQLLWAFLAAMGGLMAHSMLAPLVLQRHYWLLYGLGIVAALELGRVDESRSAMIAAVPPGR
;
A
#
# COMPACT_ATOMS: atom_id res chain seq x y z
N MET A 1 3.35 12.10 6.90
CA MET A 1 3.85 12.19 5.51
C MET A 1 4.72 10.98 5.16
N ALA A 2 4.14 9.78 5.06
CA ALA A 2 4.87 8.56 4.65
C ALA A 2 4.13 7.74 3.58
N ILE A 3 3.12 8.35 2.94
CA ILE A 3 2.39 7.77 1.81
C ILE A 3 3.29 7.60 0.59
N PRO A 4 4.20 8.54 0.26
CA PRO A 4 5.12 8.36 -0.85
C PRO A 4 5.96 7.08 -0.71
N THR A 5 6.31 6.65 0.50
CA THR A 5 7.15 5.46 0.66
C THR A 5 6.41 4.17 0.32
N ILE A 6 5.15 4.07 0.72
CA ILE A 6 4.29 2.92 0.39
C ILE A 6 4.22 2.72 -1.12
N ILE A 7 4.06 3.83 -1.86
CA ILE A 7 3.92 3.84 -3.32
C ILE A 7 5.27 3.61 -4.00
N LEU A 8 6.30 4.37 -3.65
CA LEU A 8 7.54 4.44 -4.42
C LEU A 8 8.48 3.25 -4.20
N VAL A 9 8.46 2.58 -3.03
CA VAL A 9 9.38 1.47 -2.73
C VAL A 9 9.38 0.40 -3.83
N PRO A 10 8.23 -0.16 -4.25
CA PRO A 10 8.23 -1.19 -5.28
C PRO A 10 8.74 -0.68 -6.64
N PHE A 11 8.47 0.59 -7.01
CA PHE A 11 8.98 1.17 -8.27
C PHE A 11 10.49 1.41 -8.21
N VAL A 12 11.01 1.94 -7.10
CA VAL A 12 12.45 2.15 -6.90
C VAL A 12 13.18 0.81 -7.01
N LEU A 13 12.65 -0.25 -6.38
CA LEU A 13 13.23 -1.59 -6.48
C LEU A 13 13.12 -2.18 -7.88
N TYR A 14 12.03 -1.93 -8.60
CA TYR A 14 11.89 -2.31 -10.01
C TYR A 14 12.97 -1.66 -10.86
N PHE A 15 13.06 -0.32 -10.85
CA PHE A 15 14.03 0.43 -11.65
C PHE A 15 15.47 0.09 -11.26
N ALA A 16 15.77 -0.02 -9.96
CA ALA A 16 17.07 -0.46 -9.48
C ALA A 16 17.43 -1.84 -10.03
N SER A 17 16.48 -2.78 -10.06
CA SER A 17 16.73 -4.13 -10.59
C SER A 17 16.91 -4.16 -12.11
N ASP A 18 16.26 -3.26 -12.85
CA ASP A 18 16.41 -3.15 -14.30
C ASP A 18 17.75 -2.51 -14.67
N ILE A 19 18.11 -1.40 -14.02
CA ILE A 19 19.38 -0.70 -14.20
C ILE A 19 20.56 -1.60 -13.80
N TRP A 20 20.41 -2.40 -12.73
CA TRP A 20 21.44 -3.36 -12.31
C TRP A 20 21.73 -4.40 -13.39
N LYS A 21 20.69 -4.94 -14.04
CA LYS A 21 20.86 -5.92 -15.13
C LYS A 21 21.54 -5.34 -16.36
N ARG A 22 21.49 -4.02 -16.55
CA ARG A 22 22.18 -3.29 -17.63
C ARG A 22 23.65 -2.98 -17.29
N GLY A 23 24.15 -3.40 -16.13
CA GLY A 23 25.55 -3.22 -15.72
C GLY A 23 25.87 -1.91 -14.99
N HIS A 24 24.87 -1.04 -14.77
CA HIS A 24 25.08 0.26 -14.11
C HIS A 24 25.03 0.16 -12.57
N HIS A 25 25.90 -0.66 -11.99
CA HIS A 25 25.89 -0.97 -10.56
C HIS A 25 26.09 0.27 -9.67
N LEU A 26 26.99 1.18 -10.04
CA LEU A 26 27.25 2.40 -9.27
C LEU A 26 26.03 3.31 -9.19
N THR A 27 25.29 3.45 -10.30
CA THR A 27 24.05 4.24 -10.35
C THR A 27 22.98 3.66 -9.42
N VAL A 28 22.87 2.32 -9.37
CA VAL A 28 21.94 1.65 -8.46
C VAL A 28 22.33 1.86 -7.00
N LEU A 29 23.62 1.71 -6.68
CA LEU A 29 24.11 1.87 -5.31
C LEU A 29 23.96 3.32 -4.84
N ALA A 30 24.39 4.29 -5.65
CA ALA A 30 24.32 5.71 -5.29
C ALA A 30 22.89 6.25 -5.34
N GLY A 31 22.19 6.10 -6.48
CA GLY A 31 20.86 6.67 -6.69
C GLY A 31 19.76 5.89 -5.95
N GLY A 32 19.75 4.56 -6.09
CA GLY A 32 18.79 3.71 -5.38
C GLY A 32 19.00 3.76 -3.87
N GLY A 33 20.27 3.73 -3.42
CA GLY A 33 20.62 3.89 -2.01
C GLY A 33 20.17 5.24 -1.45
N ALA A 34 20.44 6.35 -2.14
CA ALA A 34 20.01 7.68 -1.70
C ALA A 34 18.48 7.80 -1.60
N ILE A 35 17.74 7.28 -2.59
CA ILE A 35 16.27 7.31 -2.54
C ILE A 35 15.76 6.48 -1.36
N LEU A 36 16.23 5.23 -1.20
CA LEU A 36 15.81 4.38 -0.08
C LEU A 36 16.18 4.97 1.28
N PHE A 37 17.33 5.64 1.38
CA PHE A 37 17.74 6.35 2.58
C PHE A 37 16.79 7.51 2.90
N LEU A 38 16.45 8.35 1.92
CA LEU A 38 15.48 9.44 2.09
C LEU A 38 14.09 8.91 2.48
N MET A 39 13.69 7.76 1.92
CA MET A 39 12.43 7.12 2.26
C MET A 39 12.44 6.55 3.68
N LEU A 40 13.54 5.93 4.09
CA LEU A 40 13.72 5.47 5.47
C LEU A 40 13.66 6.66 6.42
N TRP A 41 14.35 7.76 6.10
CA TRP A 41 14.31 8.98 6.89
C TRP A 41 12.91 9.61 6.96
N SER A 42 12.18 9.63 5.84
CA SER A 42 10.79 10.09 5.81
C SER A 42 9.89 9.22 6.70
N LEU A 43 10.09 7.90 6.70
CA LEU A 43 9.36 6.97 7.55
C LEU A 43 9.68 7.19 9.02
N THR A 44 10.96 7.29 9.39
CA THR A 44 11.39 7.53 10.77
C THR A 44 10.90 8.89 11.27
N ALA A 45 11.07 9.96 10.48
CA ALA A 45 10.59 11.29 10.80
C ALA A 45 9.06 11.35 10.94
N SER A 46 8.32 10.51 10.20
CA SER A 46 6.85 10.48 10.31
C SER A 46 6.34 9.80 11.58
N ALA A 47 7.17 8.96 12.23
CA ALA A 47 6.79 8.09 13.35
C ALA A 47 5.46 7.31 13.15
N SER A 48 5.03 7.09 11.90
CA SER A 48 3.73 6.50 11.60
C SER A 48 3.84 4.98 11.48
N ARG A 49 3.47 4.27 12.56
CA ARG A 49 3.42 2.79 12.59
C ARG A 49 2.63 2.19 11.42
N GLY A 50 1.49 2.80 11.07
CA GLY A 50 0.68 2.37 9.95
C GLY A 50 1.35 2.57 8.59
N SER A 51 2.13 3.65 8.41
CA SER A 51 2.88 3.86 7.16
C SER A 51 4.05 2.90 7.03
N THR A 52 4.74 2.60 8.14
CA THR A 52 5.81 1.60 8.19
C THR A 52 5.26 0.22 7.86
N ALA A 53 4.18 -0.21 8.51
CA ALA A 53 3.54 -1.50 8.25
C ALA A 53 3.08 -1.62 6.80
N ALA A 54 2.42 -0.59 6.26
CA ALA A 54 1.99 -0.55 4.87
C ALA A 54 3.15 -0.57 3.87
N THR A 55 4.24 0.13 4.16
CA THR A 55 5.46 0.08 3.33
C THR A 55 6.07 -1.32 3.37
N MET A 56 6.07 -2.00 4.52
CA MET A 56 6.52 -3.39 4.64
C MET A 56 5.62 -4.34 3.84
N VAL A 57 4.30 -4.17 3.88
CA VAL A 57 3.37 -4.95 3.04
C VAL A 57 3.69 -4.74 1.55
N SER A 58 3.85 -3.50 1.10
CA SER A 58 4.22 -3.17 -0.29
C SER A 58 5.55 -3.84 -0.68
N LEU A 59 6.58 -3.71 0.16
CA LEU A 59 7.89 -4.32 -0.04
C LEU A 59 7.82 -5.85 -0.14
N VAL A 60 7.13 -6.50 0.79
CA VAL A 60 6.98 -7.96 0.85
C VAL A 60 6.23 -8.46 -0.38
N VAL A 61 5.09 -7.85 -0.71
CA VAL A 61 4.31 -8.24 -1.90
C VAL A 61 5.17 -8.11 -3.16
N PHE A 62 5.90 -7.02 -3.32
CA PHE A 62 6.79 -6.86 -4.47
C PHE A 62 7.88 -7.93 -4.51
N ILE A 63 8.68 -8.08 -3.44
CA ILE A 63 9.80 -9.05 -3.43
C ILE A 63 9.30 -10.48 -3.66
N VAL A 64 8.19 -10.86 -3.02
CA VAL A 64 7.62 -12.21 -3.09
C VAL A 64 7.06 -12.51 -4.47
N PHE A 65 6.39 -11.57 -5.14
CA PHE A 65 5.63 -11.87 -6.37
C PHE A 65 6.23 -11.31 -7.67
N ARG A 66 7.23 -10.41 -7.61
CA ARG A 66 7.76 -9.66 -8.77
C ARG A 66 8.06 -10.48 -10.04
N ASN A 67 8.45 -11.75 -9.93
CA ASN A 67 8.88 -12.56 -11.08
C ASN A 67 7.78 -13.44 -11.70
N ALA A 68 6.81 -13.87 -10.90
CA ALA A 68 5.70 -14.77 -11.24
C ALA A 68 5.04 -15.18 -9.92
N TRP A 69 3.90 -15.90 -10.02
CA TRP A 69 3.36 -16.64 -8.90
C TRP A 69 4.39 -17.67 -8.40
N PRO A 70 4.97 -17.50 -7.20
CA PRO A 70 6.03 -18.35 -6.71
C PRO A 70 5.48 -19.69 -6.18
N ARG A 71 6.31 -20.73 -6.21
CA ARG A 71 6.08 -21.97 -5.45
C ARG A 71 6.16 -21.67 -3.93
N PRO A 72 5.48 -22.42 -3.04
CA PRO A 72 5.45 -22.13 -1.60
C PRO A 72 6.84 -22.06 -0.96
N ARG A 73 7.77 -22.94 -1.36
CA ARG A 73 9.17 -22.89 -0.90
C ARG A 73 9.87 -21.57 -1.26
N THR A 74 9.60 -21.03 -2.45
CA THR A 74 10.16 -19.74 -2.89
C THR A 74 9.56 -18.57 -2.13
N ILE A 75 8.28 -18.65 -1.73
CA ILE A 75 7.66 -17.67 -0.83
C ILE A 75 8.40 -17.64 0.50
N LEU A 76 8.57 -18.80 1.14
CA LEU A 76 9.24 -18.91 2.43
C LEU A 76 10.66 -18.34 2.39
N LEU A 77 11.45 -18.69 1.36
CA LEU A 77 12.81 -18.17 1.19
C LEU A 77 12.81 -16.64 1.01
N ARG A 78 11.88 -16.09 0.23
CA ARG A 78 11.78 -14.63 0.02
C ARG A 78 11.35 -13.91 1.29
N LEU A 79 10.41 -14.46 2.04
CA LEU A 79 10.02 -13.93 3.35
C LEU A 79 11.18 -13.96 4.34
N ALA A 80 11.91 -15.08 4.41
CA ALA A 80 13.10 -15.20 5.25
C ALA A 80 14.17 -14.16 4.88
N MET A 81 14.44 -13.96 3.59
CA MET A 81 15.38 -12.91 3.14
C MET A 81 14.93 -11.51 3.56
N VAL A 82 13.64 -11.18 3.43
CA VAL A 82 13.11 -9.88 3.88
C VAL A 82 13.24 -9.75 5.40
N GLY A 83 12.87 -10.79 6.16
CA GLY A 83 12.99 -10.81 7.62
C GLY A 83 14.44 -10.61 8.10
N ILE A 84 15.39 -11.35 7.51
CA ILE A 84 16.82 -11.18 7.80
C ILE A 84 17.28 -9.76 7.44
N GLY A 85 16.88 -9.24 6.28
CA GLY A 85 17.21 -7.87 5.88
C GLY A 85 16.71 -6.83 6.89
N ILE A 86 15.48 -6.97 7.39
CA ILE A 86 14.91 -6.09 8.43
C ILE A 86 15.73 -6.20 9.72
N VAL A 87 16.08 -7.40 10.17
CA VAL A 87 16.87 -7.62 11.40
C VAL A 87 18.26 -7.00 11.26
N VAL A 88 18.94 -7.20 10.13
CA VAL A 88 20.29 -6.66 9.88
C VAL A 88 20.26 -5.14 9.81
N VAL A 89 19.34 -4.55 9.03
CA VAL A 89 19.23 -3.09 8.90
C VAL A 89 18.80 -2.46 10.23
N GLY A 90 17.80 -3.04 10.90
CA GLY A 90 17.34 -2.57 12.21
C GLY A 90 18.43 -2.65 13.27
N GLY A 91 19.19 -3.75 13.30
CA GLY A 91 20.37 -3.90 14.13
C GLY A 91 21.42 -2.84 13.82
N MET A 92 21.80 -2.66 12.56
CA MET A 92 22.79 -1.65 12.16
C MET A 92 22.38 -0.24 12.61
N ILE A 93 21.12 0.15 12.42
CA ILE A 93 20.62 1.48 12.85
C ILE A 93 20.70 1.61 14.38
N TYR A 94 20.31 0.56 15.12
CA TYR A 94 20.41 0.53 16.57
C TYR A 94 21.86 0.70 17.07
N TRP A 95 22.79 -0.07 16.49
CA TRP A 95 24.20 -0.08 16.89
C TRP A 95 24.95 1.21 16.53
N THR A 96 24.59 1.86 15.42
CA THR A 96 25.21 3.12 14.98
C THR A 96 24.68 4.35 15.72
N ASN A 97 23.70 4.18 16.63
CA ASN A 97 22.98 5.25 17.30
C ASN A 97 22.40 6.30 16.31
N LEU A 98 22.17 5.89 15.06
CA LEU A 98 21.43 6.67 14.06
C LEU A 98 19.92 6.66 14.33
N PHE A 99 19.49 5.99 15.39
CA PHE A 99 18.11 5.90 15.83
C PHE A 99 17.67 7.23 16.44
N PRO A 100 16.78 8.00 15.78
CA PRO A 100 16.35 9.30 16.27
C PRO A 100 15.71 9.20 17.67
N ASP A 101 16.00 10.13 18.57
CA ASP A 101 15.42 10.13 19.92
C ASP A 101 13.88 10.25 19.91
N THR A 102 13.33 10.82 18.84
CA THR A 102 11.88 10.83 18.56
C THR A 102 11.29 9.44 18.36
N LEU A 103 12.06 8.46 17.89
CA LEU A 103 11.62 7.07 17.83
C LEU A 103 11.77 6.36 19.18
N LYS A 104 12.84 6.65 19.95
CA LYS A 104 13.04 6.07 21.30
C LYS A 104 11.87 6.42 22.21
N THR A 105 11.57 7.71 22.30
CA THR A 105 10.42 8.24 23.06
C THR A 105 9.08 7.65 22.60
N ARG A 106 8.91 7.32 21.31
CA ARG A 106 7.69 6.68 20.80
C ARG A 106 7.61 5.19 21.13
N VAL A 107 8.73 4.47 21.09
CA VAL A 107 8.82 3.07 21.54
C VAL A 107 8.52 3.01 23.04
N GLU A 108 9.12 3.89 23.82
CA GLU A 108 8.89 4.01 25.27
C GLU A 108 7.41 4.29 25.57
N ARG A 109 6.77 5.26 24.90
CA ARG A 109 5.32 5.53 25.06
C ARG A 109 4.41 4.39 24.58
N THR A 110 4.92 3.47 23.75
CA THR A 110 4.16 2.28 23.32
C THR A 110 4.29 1.15 24.33
N ILE A 111 5.46 1.00 24.96
CA ILE A 111 5.75 -0.05 25.96
C ILE A 111 5.25 0.35 27.36
N SER A 112 5.24 1.65 27.65
CA SER A 112 4.74 2.23 28.89
C SER A 112 3.49 3.06 28.58
N PRO A 113 2.28 2.44 28.60
CA PRO A 113 1.04 3.21 28.46
C PRO A 113 0.95 4.22 29.61
N ASP A 114 0.83 5.52 29.28
CA ASP A 114 0.58 6.58 30.27
C ASP A 114 -0.67 6.21 31.11
N GLN A 115 -0.52 6.10 32.43
CA GLN A 115 -1.57 5.63 33.34
C GLN A 115 -2.66 6.69 33.69
N GLY A 116 -2.94 7.68 32.82
CA GLY A 116 -3.85 8.76 33.24
C GLY A 116 -4.46 9.68 32.17
N GLY A 117 -4.25 9.46 30.88
CA GLY A 117 -4.88 10.26 29.82
C GLY A 117 -5.50 9.39 28.74
N GLN A 118 -6.60 9.84 28.12
CA GLN A 118 -7.15 9.18 26.93
C GLN A 118 -6.06 9.10 25.86
N SER A 119 -5.68 7.88 25.48
CA SER A 119 -4.68 7.66 24.45
C SER A 119 -5.26 8.02 23.08
N VAL A 120 -4.38 8.44 22.15
CA VAL A 120 -4.74 8.53 20.72
C VAL A 120 -5.27 7.19 20.19
N ALA A 121 -4.88 6.07 20.80
CA ALA A 121 -5.45 4.76 20.47
C ALA A 121 -6.92 4.64 20.90
N ASP A 122 -7.28 5.18 22.07
CA ASP A 122 -8.63 5.08 22.63
C ASP A 122 -9.61 5.93 21.81
N GLU A 123 -9.19 7.14 21.41
CA GLU A 123 -9.96 8.00 20.51
C GLU A 123 -10.29 7.30 19.18
N ARG A 124 -9.31 6.63 18.58
CA ARG A 124 -9.52 5.89 17.32
C ARG A 124 -10.50 4.74 17.47
N ILE A 125 -10.39 4.00 18.58
CA ILE A 125 -11.30 2.90 18.89
C ILE A 125 -12.72 3.43 19.09
N ALA A 126 -12.89 4.56 19.79
CA ALA A 126 -14.18 5.20 19.97
C ALA A 126 -14.79 5.66 18.63
N LEU A 127 -14.01 6.31 17.77
CA LEU A 127 -14.44 6.73 16.44
C LEU A 127 -14.85 5.54 15.54
N ASP A 128 -14.06 4.47 15.53
CA ASP A 128 -14.38 3.26 14.75
C ASP A 128 -15.63 2.56 15.30
N ARG A 129 -15.82 2.52 16.63
CA ARG A 129 -17.02 1.97 17.28
C ARG A 129 -18.26 2.80 16.97
N ALA A 130 -18.18 4.13 17.09
CA ALA A 130 -19.23 5.05 16.65
C ALA A 130 -19.57 4.85 15.17
N GLY A 131 -18.56 4.65 14.31
CA GLY A 131 -18.73 4.32 12.89
C GLY A 131 -19.55 3.06 12.66
N LEU A 132 -19.27 1.99 13.40
CA LEU A 132 -20.03 0.75 13.31
C LEU A 132 -21.48 0.92 13.77
N TYR A 133 -21.72 1.64 14.86
CA TYR A 133 -23.08 1.91 15.32
C TYR A 133 -23.86 2.82 14.35
N ALA A 134 -23.22 3.83 13.79
CA ALA A 134 -23.79 4.66 12.74
C ALA A 134 -24.21 3.81 11.53
N PHE A 135 -23.34 2.91 11.08
CA PHE A 135 -23.67 1.94 10.03
C PHE A 135 -24.87 1.06 10.40
N LEU A 136 -24.89 0.50 11.61
CA LEU A 136 -26.00 -0.36 12.06
C LEU A 136 -27.33 0.39 12.13
N SER A 137 -27.31 1.71 12.36
CA SER A 137 -28.52 2.55 12.38
C SER A 137 -29.07 2.87 10.98
N SER A 138 -28.20 2.93 9.96
CA SER A 138 -28.58 3.21 8.56
C SER A 138 -27.73 2.36 7.60
N PRO A 139 -27.98 1.05 7.50
CA PRO A 139 -27.06 0.12 6.83
C PRO A 139 -27.04 0.27 5.31
N LEU A 140 -28.11 0.75 4.69
CA LEU A 140 -28.19 0.82 3.22
C LEU A 140 -27.45 2.03 2.65
N VAL A 141 -27.68 3.21 3.23
CA VAL A 141 -27.21 4.50 2.70
C VAL A 141 -26.24 5.23 3.62
N GLY A 142 -26.07 4.76 4.86
CA GLY A 142 -25.24 5.41 5.87
C GLY A 142 -25.83 6.72 6.36
N THR A 143 -24.96 7.56 6.91
CA THR A 143 -25.28 8.88 7.50
C THR A 143 -25.13 10.03 6.49
N GLY A 144 -24.63 9.76 5.29
CA GLY A 144 -24.25 10.75 4.28
C GLY A 144 -22.77 11.11 4.36
N PHE A 145 -22.17 11.43 3.21
CA PHE A 145 -20.78 11.88 3.15
C PHE A 145 -20.60 13.16 3.96
N ASP A 146 -19.49 13.22 4.70
CA ASP A 146 -19.12 14.34 5.57
C ASP A 146 -20.02 14.59 6.79
N ASN A 147 -21.09 13.81 6.97
CA ASN A 147 -22.01 13.98 8.09
C ASN A 147 -21.52 13.30 9.38
N PHE A 148 -20.65 12.30 9.29
CA PHE A 148 -20.25 11.49 10.43
C PHE A 148 -19.68 12.33 11.57
N ARG A 149 -18.85 13.34 11.28
CA ARG A 149 -18.28 14.26 12.28
C ARG A 149 -19.31 14.97 13.16
N TYR A 150 -20.56 15.09 12.70
CA TYR A 150 -21.65 15.74 13.44
C TYR A 150 -22.52 14.75 14.22
N VAL A 151 -22.52 13.47 13.81
CA VAL A 151 -23.40 12.45 14.40
C VAL A 151 -22.65 11.39 15.19
N GLY A 152 -21.33 11.28 15.03
CA GLY A 152 -20.50 10.25 15.66
C GLY A 152 -20.63 10.23 17.18
N GLN A 153 -20.74 11.41 17.79
CA GLN A 153 -20.91 11.57 19.24
C GLN A 153 -22.24 11.04 19.78
N PHE A 154 -23.29 10.95 18.94
CA PHE A 154 -24.55 10.33 19.35
C PHE A 154 -24.45 8.81 19.50
N TYR A 155 -23.40 8.21 18.93
CA TYR A 155 -23.18 6.77 18.98
C TYR A 155 -22.10 6.38 20.00
N ASP A 156 -21.21 7.31 20.37
CA ASP A 156 -20.17 7.10 21.37
C ASP A 156 -19.72 8.43 21.97
N ASP A 157 -19.91 8.62 23.28
CA ASP A 157 -19.54 9.86 23.98
C ASP A 157 -18.02 10.14 23.95
N ALA A 158 -17.20 9.10 23.77
CA ALA A 158 -15.75 9.24 23.64
C ALA A 158 -15.30 9.52 22.19
N ALA A 159 -16.21 9.51 21.21
CA ALA A 159 -15.89 9.90 19.84
C ALA A 159 -15.67 11.41 19.74
N THR A 160 -14.66 11.81 18.96
CA THR A 160 -14.41 13.22 18.65
C THR A 160 -15.13 13.63 17.36
N PHE A 161 -15.02 14.91 16.98
CA PHE A 161 -15.59 15.46 15.74
C PHE A 161 -14.77 15.06 14.48
N HIS A 162 -14.26 13.84 14.46
CA HIS A 162 -13.44 13.29 13.39
C HIS A 162 -14.13 12.10 12.74
N ASP A 163 -13.62 11.69 11.57
CA ASP A 163 -14.10 10.49 10.89
C ASP A 163 -13.47 9.22 11.50
N PRO A 164 -14.08 8.04 11.28
CA PRO A 164 -13.47 6.76 11.64
C PRO A 164 -12.08 6.63 10.99
N HIS A 165 -11.14 6.08 11.73
CA HIS A 165 -9.77 5.96 11.25
C HIS A 165 -9.58 4.75 10.32
N ASN A 166 -10.51 3.81 10.35
CA ASN A 166 -10.60 2.76 9.35
C ASN A 166 -11.48 3.20 8.17
N LEU A 167 -10.87 3.27 6.98
CA LEU A 167 -11.57 3.69 5.76
C LEU A 167 -12.83 2.87 5.46
N TRP A 168 -12.82 1.56 5.74
CA TRP A 168 -14.00 0.73 5.47
C TRP A 168 -15.12 1.03 6.43
N ILE A 169 -14.81 1.27 7.70
CA ILE A 169 -15.80 1.69 8.70
C ILE A 169 -16.34 3.06 8.29
N GLN A 170 -15.49 3.99 7.87
CA GLN A 170 -15.93 5.29 7.37
C GLN A 170 -16.89 5.16 6.18
N PHE A 171 -16.56 4.36 5.16
CA PHE A 171 -17.44 4.17 4.00
C PHE A 171 -18.77 3.50 4.39
N LEU A 172 -18.75 2.52 5.29
CA LEU A 172 -19.97 1.89 5.79
C LEU A 172 -20.83 2.90 6.58
N ALA A 173 -20.21 3.67 7.47
CA ALA A 173 -20.89 4.67 8.29
C ALA A 173 -21.48 5.81 7.46
N GLN A 174 -20.76 6.29 6.44
CA GLN A 174 -21.17 7.46 5.64
C GLN A 174 -22.01 7.10 4.41
N ALA A 175 -21.76 5.96 3.77
CA ALA A 175 -22.39 5.63 2.49
C ALA A 175 -23.12 4.27 2.49
N GLY A 176 -23.14 3.56 3.62
CA GLY A 176 -23.81 2.28 3.78
C GLY A 176 -23.25 1.19 2.87
N LEU A 177 -24.01 0.10 2.76
CA LEU A 177 -23.68 -1.04 1.88
C LEU A 177 -23.63 -0.65 0.41
N LEU A 178 -24.47 0.30 -0.04
CA LEU A 178 -24.50 0.72 -1.43
C LEU A 178 -23.20 1.43 -1.82
N GLY A 179 -22.77 2.43 -1.04
CA GLY A 179 -21.55 3.16 -1.32
C GLY A 179 -20.29 2.32 -1.08
N ALA A 180 -20.22 1.60 0.05
CA ALA A 180 -19.10 0.71 0.33
C ALA A 180 -18.98 -0.42 -0.71
N GLY A 181 -20.10 -0.98 -1.16
CA GLY A 181 -20.14 -2.00 -2.21
C GLY A 181 -19.68 -1.48 -3.57
N ALA A 182 -20.14 -0.29 -3.99
CA ALA A 182 -19.69 0.33 -5.23
C ALA A 182 -18.17 0.62 -5.21
N PHE A 183 -17.67 1.13 -4.08
CA PHE A 183 -16.25 1.41 -3.90
C PHE A 183 -15.40 0.11 -3.89
N LEU A 184 -15.86 -0.92 -3.17
CA LEU A 184 -15.21 -2.24 -3.16
C LEU A 184 -15.19 -2.85 -4.56
N PHE A 185 -16.28 -2.71 -5.33
CA PHE A 185 -16.35 -3.17 -6.71
C PHE A 185 -15.26 -2.51 -7.56
N ILE A 186 -15.10 -1.18 -7.49
CA ILE A 186 -14.06 -0.45 -8.25
C ILE A 186 -12.65 -0.96 -7.91
N ILE A 187 -12.37 -1.18 -6.62
CA ILE A 187 -11.08 -1.71 -6.15
C ILE A 187 -10.86 -3.14 -6.66
N VAL A 188 -11.83 -4.03 -6.46
CA VAL A 188 -11.72 -5.43 -6.86
C VAL A 188 -11.53 -5.53 -8.37
N ARG A 189 -12.28 -4.75 -9.17
CA ARG A 189 -12.13 -4.72 -10.62
C ARG A 189 -10.73 -4.28 -11.05
N TRP A 190 -10.14 -3.31 -10.36
CA TRP A 190 -8.77 -2.89 -10.62
C TRP A 190 -7.77 -4.02 -10.33
N PHE A 191 -7.86 -4.69 -9.17
CA PHE A 191 -6.99 -5.82 -8.85
C PHE A 191 -7.16 -6.98 -9.85
N VAL A 192 -8.40 -7.30 -10.22
CA VAL A 192 -8.68 -8.33 -11.24
C VAL A 192 -8.07 -7.97 -12.58
N LEU A 193 -8.19 -6.72 -13.03
CA LEU A 193 -7.57 -6.24 -14.27
C LEU A 193 -6.04 -6.40 -14.21
N MET A 194 -5.42 -5.94 -13.13
CA MET A 194 -3.96 -5.99 -12.94
C MET A 194 -3.45 -7.44 -12.89
N ILE A 195 -4.12 -8.33 -12.16
CA ILE A 195 -3.74 -9.75 -12.06
C ILE A 195 -3.92 -10.44 -13.42
N ARG A 196 -5.00 -10.15 -14.16
CA ARG A 196 -5.20 -10.70 -15.51
C ARG A 196 -4.16 -10.18 -16.51
N ALA A 197 -3.69 -8.95 -16.36
CA ALA A 197 -2.63 -8.41 -17.20
C ALA A 197 -1.29 -9.14 -17.00
N GLN A 198 -1.04 -9.72 -15.81
CA GLN A 198 0.19 -10.49 -15.53
C GLN A 198 0.40 -11.69 -16.47
N SER A 199 -0.69 -12.33 -16.94
CA SER A 199 -0.59 -13.48 -17.85
C SER A 199 -0.40 -13.08 -19.31
N ARG A 200 -0.62 -11.81 -19.66
CA ARG A 200 -0.53 -11.27 -21.03
C ARG A 200 0.84 -10.67 -21.34
N VAL A 201 1.62 -10.34 -20.32
CA VAL A 201 2.96 -9.73 -20.50
C VAL A 201 4.03 -10.76 -20.80
N ARG A 202 4.86 -10.48 -21.82
CA ARG A 202 5.93 -11.39 -22.28
C ARG A 202 7.23 -11.21 -21.52
N THR A 203 7.62 -9.96 -21.25
CA THR A 203 8.92 -9.71 -20.63
C THR A 203 8.82 -9.84 -19.11
N LYS A 204 9.92 -10.29 -18.49
CA LYS A 204 10.03 -10.31 -17.03
C LYS A 204 9.96 -8.88 -16.46
N SER A 205 10.39 -7.87 -17.20
CA SER A 205 10.41 -6.48 -16.73
C SER A 205 8.99 -5.92 -16.63
N ASP A 206 8.18 -6.08 -17.67
CA ASP A 206 6.77 -5.64 -17.68
C ASP A 206 5.98 -6.29 -16.54
N ARG A 207 6.22 -7.58 -16.30
CA ARG A 207 5.63 -8.31 -15.17
C ARG A 207 6.02 -7.71 -13.82
N GLN A 208 7.31 -7.39 -13.65
CA GLN A 208 7.81 -6.73 -12.45
C GLN A 208 7.15 -5.36 -12.26
N LEU A 209 6.97 -4.58 -13.33
CA LEU A 209 6.28 -3.30 -13.28
C LEU A 209 4.82 -3.44 -12.84
N LEU A 210 4.06 -4.38 -13.39
CA LEU A 210 2.68 -4.64 -12.96
C LEU A 210 2.60 -5.09 -11.49
N TRP A 211 3.57 -5.88 -11.02
CA TRP A 211 3.69 -6.22 -9.60
C TRP A 211 4.06 -5.02 -8.73
N ALA A 212 4.79 -4.04 -9.26
CA ALA A 212 5.07 -2.82 -8.52
C ALA A 212 3.79 -2.01 -8.26
N PHE A 213 2.92 -1.89 -9.26
CA PHE A 213 1.58 -1.30 -9.09
C PHE A 213 0.73 -2.08 -8.07
N LEU A 214 0.66 -3.41 -8.19
CA LEU A 214 -0.10 -4.26 -7.25
C LEU A 214 0.41 -4.13 -5.81
N ALA A 215 1.73 -4.11 -5.63
CA ALA A 215 2.38 -3.93 -4.34
C ALA A 215 2.09 -2.56 -3.73
N ALA A 216 2.25 -1.49 -4.51
CA ALA A 216 1.96 -0.12 -4.08
C ALA A 216 0.49 0.02 -3.66
N MET A 217 -0.44 -0.51 -4.47
CA MET A 217 -1.87 -0.46 -4.18
C MET A 217 -2.22 -1.31 -2.96
N GLY A 218 -1.68 -2.53 -2.85
CA GLY A 218 -1.87 -3.39 -1.68
C GLY A 218 -1.35 -2.76 -0.38
N GLY A 219 -0.20 -2.08 -0.44
CA GLY A 219 0.31 -1.27 0.67
C GLY A 219 -0.63 -0.12 1.03
N LEU A 220 -1.15 0.62 0.05
CA LEU A 220 -2.13 1.69 0.30
C LEU A 220 -3.41 1.16 0.93
N MET A 221 -3.91 0.01 0.48
CA MET A 221 -5.07 -0.65 1.07
C MET A 221 -4.79 -1.08 2.51
N ALA A 222 -3.62 -1.65 2.79
CA ALA A 222 -3.23 -2.00 4.15
C ALA A 222 -3.15 -0.76 5.06
N HIS A 223 -2.60 0.35 4.56
CA HIS A 223 -2.60 1.61 5.31
C HIS A 223 -4.01 2.15 5.56
N SER A 224 -4.91 1.95 4.60
CA SER A 224 -6.29 2.44 4.66
C SER A 224 -7.09 1.83 5.82
N MET A 225 -6.57 0.79 6.48
CA MET A 225 -7.18 0.17 7.65
C MET A 225 -6.95 1.02 8.91
N LEU A 226 -5.98 1.93 8.85
CA LEU A 226 -5.48 2.71 9.98
C LEU A 226 -5.61 4.23 9.77
N ALA A 227 -5.82 4.66 8.53
CA ALA A 227 -6.13 6.04 8.19
C ALA A 227 -6.92 6.11 6.87
N PRO A 228 -7.94 6.98 6.75
CA PRO A 228 -8.75 7.07 5.54
C PRO A 228 -8.01 7.81 4.40
N LEU A 229 -7.15 7.09 3.69
CA LEU A 229 -6.27 7.65 2.66
C LEU A 229 -6.81 7.62 1.23
N VAL A 230 -7.84 6.85 0.93
CA VAL A 230 -8.29 6.68 -0.47
C VAL A 230 -8.94 7.95 -1.03
N LEU A 231 -9.30 8.90 -0.16
CA LEU A 231 -9.71 10.24 -0.59
C LEU A 231 -8.55 11.09 -1.14
N GLN A 232 -7.30 10.63 -1.02
CA GLN A 232 -6.15 11.38 -1.48
C GLN A 232 -5.83 11.14 -2.97
N ARG A 233 -5.49 12.24 -3.66
CA ARG A 233 -5.08 12.28 -5.08
C ARG A 233 -4.06 11.22 -5.51
N HIS A 234 -3.18 10.78 -4.61
CA HIS A 234 -2.14 9.78 -4.91
C HIS A 234 -2.72 8.40 -5.22
N TYR A 235 -3.85 8.03 -4.60
CA TYR A 235 -4.55 6.78 -4.89
C TYR A 235 -5.04 6.76 -6.34
N TRP A 236 -5.75 7.82 -6.76
CA TRP A 236 -6.33 7.92 -8.10
C TRP A 236 -5.26 7.99 -9.19
N LEU A 237 -4.13 8.63 -8.91
CA LEU A 237 -2.97 8.61 -9.80
C LEU A 237 -2.44 7.18 -10.00
N LEU A 238 -2.20 6.43 -8.91
CA LEU A 238 -1.76 5.04 -8.99
C LEU A 238 -2.78 4.15 -9.70
N TYR A 239 -4.07 4.38 -9.42
CA TYR A 239 -5.19 3.67 -10.05
C TYR A 239 -5.17 3.85 -11.57
N GLY A 240 -5.17 5.11 -12.05
CA GLY A 240 -5.18 5.45 -13.47
C GLY A 240 -3.94 4.96 -14.20
N LEU A 241 -2.74 5.21 -13.65
CA LEU A 241 -1.49 4.73 -14.23
C LEU A 241 -1.42 3.19 -14.28
N GLY A 242 -1.95 2.50 -13.27
CA GLY A 242 -2.04 1.05 -13.26
C GLY A 242 -2.93 0.51 -14.38
N ILE A 243 -4.08 1.15 -14.64
CA ILE A 243 -4.97 0.76 -15.76
C ILE A 243 -4.23 0.94 -17.09
N VAL A 244 -3.60 2.09 -17.32
CA VAL A 244 -2.85 2.34 -18.56
C VAL A 244 -1.75 1.30 -18.74
N ALA A 245 -0.97 1.01 -17.68
CA ALA A 245 0.07 -0.01 -17.74
C ALA A 245 -0.50 -1.40 -18.07
N ALA A 246 -1.62 -1.81 -17.45
CA ALA A 246 -2.26 -3.09 -17.72
C ALA A 246 -2.78 -3.21 -19.16
N LEU A 247 -3.33 -2.13 -19.72
CA LEU A 247 -3.86 -2.11 -21.08
C LEU A 247 -2.74 -2.09 -22.13
N GLU A 248 -1.77 -1.19 -22.00
CA GLU A 248 -0.69 -1.03 -22.98
C GLU A 248 0.22 -2.26 -23.04
N LEU A 249 0.63 -2.78 -21.87
CA LEU A 249 1.49 -3.97 -21.82
C LEU A 249 0.75 -5.25 -22.23
N GLY A 250 -0.59 -5.25 -22.16
CA GLY A 250 -1.43 -6.36 -22.63
C GLY A 250 -1.74 -6.32 -24.13
N ARG A 251 -1.85 -5.13 -24.74
CA ARG A 251 -2.24 -4.94 -26.15
C ARG A 251 -1.15 -5.31 -27.16
N VAL A 252 0.12 -5.18 -26.79
CA VAL A 252 1.26 -5.52 -27.66
C VAL A 252 1.18 -6.96 -28.19
N ASP A 253 0.45 -7.84 -27.51
CA ASP A 253 0.29 -9.25 -27.88
C ASP A 253 -0.77 -9.49 -28.98
N GLU A 254 -1.93 -8.83 -28.90
CA GLU A 254 -3.03 -9.02 -29.87
C GLU A 254 -2.64 -8.51 -31.26
N SER A 255 -2.06 -7.31 -31.33
CA SER A 255 -1.67 -6.68 -32.61
C SER A 255 -0.55 -7.45 -33.32
N ARG A 256 0.40 -8.02 -32.57
CA ARG A 256 1.54 -8.74 -33.15
C ARG A 256 1.19 -10.18 -33.52
N SER A 257 0.30 -10.82 -32.78
CA SER A 257 -0.24 -12.15 -33.14
C SER A 257 -1.10 -12.07 -34.39
N ALA A 258 -1.92 -11.02 -34.51
CA ALA A 258 -2.65 -10.73 -35.74
C ALA A 258 -1.70 -10.47 -36.93
N MET A 259 -0.60 -9.75 -36.71
CA MET A 259 0.42 -9.50 -37.74
C MET A 259 1.12 -10.79 -38.20
N ILE A 260 1.51 -11.68 -37.28
CA ILE A 260 2.14 -12.97 -37.63
C ILE A 260 1.15 -13.88 -38.37
N ALA A 261 -0.11 -13.93 -37.93
CA ALA A 261 -1.14 -14.71 -38.61
C ALA A 261 -1.49 -14.16 -40.01
N ALA A 262 -1.28 -12.86 -40.24
CA ALA A 262 -1.51 -12.21 -41.53
C ALA A 262 -0.34 -12.36 -42.53
N VAL A 263 0.82 -12.89 -42.13
CA VAL A 263 1.89 -13.23 -43.07
C VAL A 263 1.48 -14.53 -43.78
N PRO A 264 1.19 -14.49 -45.10
CA PRO A 264 0.85 -15.72 -45.81
C PRO A 264 2.05 -16.68 -45.74
N PRO A 265 1.82 -17.98 -45.49
CA PRO A 265 2.89 -18.96 -45.57
C PRO A 265 3.51 -18.85 -46.97
N GLY A 266 4.83 -18.62 -47.00
CA GLY A 266 5.56 -18.27 -48.21
C GLY A 266 5.23 -19.19 -49.38
N ARG A 267 5.02 -18.58 -50.55
CA ARG A 267 5.19 -19.22 -51.84
C ARG A 267 6.66 -19.44 -52.13
#